data_AF-A0A2N2IK54-F1
#
_entry.id   AF-A0A2N2IK54-F1
#
_cell.length_a   1.000
_cell.length_b   1.000
_cell.length_c   1.000
_cell.angle_alpha   90.00
_cell.angle_beta   90.00
_cell.angle_gamma   90.00
#
_symmetry.space_group_name_H-M   'P 1'
#
loop_
_entity.id
_entity.type
_entity.pdbx_description
1 polymer ?
#
loop_
_entity_poly.entity_id
_entity_poly.type
_entity_poly.pdbx_seq_one_letter_code
_entity_poly.pdbx_strand_id
1 'polypeptide(L)'
;LLQFHIGSKNVEKLEKKLALGEPLLFTGNMEISRDRDGNARKTFRLSEVERLTVARQKDVKFIQIDVDLQNAEPSILKGQWMDKLSQVGRAHPGQVQIVFRCTLAPRWESLVAVPVQVDLNHQVTSFLEQTFGVRSVVFQRRKPRLAKSH
;
A
#
# COMPACT_ATOMS: atom_id res chain seq x y z
N LEU A 1 -17.13 -23.35 7.66
CA LEU A 1 -16.17 -23.12 6.56
C LEU A 1 -16.75 -22.11 5.57
N LEU A 2 -15.94 -21.17 5.07
CA LEU A 2 -16.33 -20.25 3.98
C LEU A 2 -15.99 -20.94 2.64
N GLN A 3 -16.96 -21.08 1.74
CA GLN A 3 -16.71 -21.63 0.41
C GLN A 3 -16.62 -20.50 -0.61
N PHE A 4 -15.47 -20.43 -1.30
CA PHE A 4 -15.24 -19.50 -2.41
C PHE A 4 -15.75 -20.14 -3.70
N HIS A 5 -16.65 -19.46 -4.39
CA HIS A 5 -17.04 -19.82 -5.75
C HIS A 5 -16.38 -18.85 -6.73
N ILE A 6 -15.50 -19.40 -7.56
CA ILE A 6 -14.85 -18.70 -8.67
C ILE A 6 -15.55 -19.16 -9.94
N GLY A 7 -16.15 -18.23 -10.69
CA GLY A 7 -16.71 -18.54 -12.00
C GLY A 7 -15.61 -19.05 -12.95
N SER A 8 -15.90 -20.08 -13.75
CA SER A 8 -14.92 -20.79 -14.59
C SER A 8 -14.08 -19.88 -15.49
N LYS A 9 -14.66 -18.79 -16.00
CA LYS A 9 -13.98 -17.79 -16.87
C LYS A 9 -12.88 -16.98 -16.17
N ASN A 10 -12.83 -17.00 -14.83
CA ASN A 10 -11.88 -16.23 -14.03
C ASN A 10 -10.81 -17.11 -13.35
N VAL A 11 -10.90 -18.43 -13.47
CA VAL A 11 -9.98 -19.38 -12.82
C VAL A 11 -8.56 -19.26 -13.37
N GLU A 12 -8.36 -19.33 -14.68
CA GLU A 12 -7.02 -19.17 -15.29
C GLU A 12 -6.36 -17.82 -14.97
N LYS A 13 -7.15 -16.73 -14.96
CA LYS A 13 -6.65 -15.40 -14.60
C LYS A 13 -6.25 -15.34 -13.12
N LEU A 14 -7.00 -16.02 -12.26
CA LEU A 14 -6.71 -16.10 -10.84
C LEU A 14 -5.46 -16.94 -10.58
N GLU A 15 -5.34 -18.11 -11.21
CA GLU A 15 -4.16 -18.98 -11.09
C GLU A 15 -2.90 -18.26 -11.54
N LYS A 16 -2.96 -17.55 -12.69
CA LYS A 16 -1.84 -16.70 -13.15
C LYS A 16 -1.48 -15.61 -12.14
N LYS A 17 -2.45 -15.03 -11.44
CA LYS A 17 -2.21 -14.00 -10.41
C LYS A 17 -1.69 -14.58 -9.09
N LEU A 18 -2.16 -15.76 -8.68
CA LEU A 18 -1.68 -16.47 -7.50
C LEU A 18 -0.26 -17.00 -7.69
N ALA A 19 0.08 -17.45 -8.90
CA ALA A 19 1.42 -17.91 -9.25
C ALA A 19 2.50 -16.82 -9.13
N LEU A 20 2.12 -15.54 -9.14
CA LEU A 20 3.04 -14.42 -8.91
C LEU A 20 3.46 -14.30 -7.43
N GLY A 21 2.84 -15.03 -6.51
CA GLY A 21 3.16 -14.99 -5.08
C GLY A 21 2.81 -13.66 -4.38
N GLU A 22 2.16 -12.74 -5.09
CA GLU A 22 1.74 -11.45 -4.53
C GLU A 22 0.39 -11.58 -3.79
N PRO A 23 0.18 -10.85 -2.69
CA PRO A 23 -1.12 -10.81 -2.03
C PRO A 23 -2.17 -10.18 -2.97
N LEU A 24 -3.32 -10.83 -3.08
CA LEU A 24 -4.45 -10.40 -3.93
C LEU A 24 -5.59 -9.86 -3.06
N LEU A 25 -6.27 -8.82 -3.56
CA LEU A 25 -7.55 -8.39 -3.02
C LEU A 25 -8.68 -9.00 -3.85
N PHE A 26 -9.64 -9.57 -3.13
CA PHE A 26 -10.83 -10.16 -3.67
C PHE A 26 -12.04 -9.31 -3.29
N THR A 27 -12.79 -8.83 -4.28
CA THR A 27 -14.09 -8.19 -4.05
C THR A 27 -15.18 -9.08 -4.61
N GLY A 28 -16.32 -9.12 -3.91
CA GLY A 28 -17.32 -10.13 -4.15
C GLY A 28 -18.56 -9.96 -3.30
N ASN A 29 -19.57 -10.75 -3.62
CA ASN A 29 -20.82 -10.80 -2.86
C ASN A 29 -20.78 -12.00 -1.90
N MET A 30 -21.12 -11.74 -0.64
CA MET A 30 -21.31 -12.77 0.36
C MET A 30 -22.79 -13.17 0.42
N GLU A 31 -23.10 -14.39 0.02
CA GLU A 31 -24.42 -14.99 0.15
C GLU A 31 -24.45 -15.90 1.38
N ILE A 32 -25.44 -15.69 2.25
CA ILE A 32 -25.71 -16.56 3.40
C ILE A 32 -26.99 -17.31 3.09
N SER A 33 -26.87 -18.63 2.92
CA SER A 33 -27.99 -19.54 2.68
C SER A 33 -28.05 -20.59 3.79
N ARG A 34 -29.09 -21.42 3.80
CA ARG A 34 -29.17 -22.61 4.66
C ARG A 34 -29.06 -23.85 3.79
N ASP A 35 -28.33 -24.86 4.26
CA ASP A 35 -28.35 -26.17 3.62
C ASP A 35 -29.65 -26.94 3.94
N ARG A 36 -29.77 -28.16 3.39
CA ARG A 36 -30.96 -28.99 3.58
C ARG A 36 -31.21 -29.38 5.05
N ASP A 37 -30.15 -29.36 5.86
CA ASP A 37 -30.18 -29.68 7.29
C ASP A 37 -30.35 -28.42 8.17
N GLY A 38 -30.55 -27.25 7.54
CA GLY A 38 -30.80 -25.98 8.22
C GLY A 38 -29.55 -25.23 8.69
N ASN A 39 -28.35 -25.73 8.43
CA ASN A 39 -27.10 -25.10 8.82
C ASN A 39 -26.76 -23.92 7.90
N ALA A 40 -26.20 -22.86 8.48
CA ALA A 40 -25.81 -21.68 7.72
C ALA A 40 -24.62 -21.98 6.79
N ARG A 41 -24.83 -21.84 5.48
CA ARG A 41 -23.81 -21.93 4.44
C ARG A 41 -23.45 -20.52 3.98
N LYS A 42 -22.19 -20.15 4.19
CA LYS A 42 -21.62 -18.86 3.74
C LYS A 42 -20.87 -19.09 2.44
N THR A 43 -21.36 -18.51 1.36
CA THR A 43 -20.75 -18.58 0.03
C THR A 43 -20.27 -17.20 -0.39
N PHE A 44 -18.99 -17.09 -0.72
CA PHE A 44 -18.43 -15.85 -1.25
C PHE A 44 -18.24 -16.00 -2.77
N ARG A 45 -18.98 -15.21 -3.54
CA ARG A 45 -18.87 -15.16 -5.00
C ARG A 45 -17.90 -14.06 -5.40
N LEU A 46 -16.82 -14.45 -6.06
CA LEU A 46 -15.76 -13.53 -6.48
C LEU A 46 -16.18 -12.76 -7.73
N SER A 47 -16.22 -11.44 -7.62
CA SER A 47 -16.59 -10.52 -8.71
C SER A 47 -15.35 -9.97 -9.40
N GLU A 48 -14.38 -9.49 -8.63
CA GLU A 48 -13.12 -8.97 -9.14
C GLU A 48 -11.93 -9.50 -8.34
N VAL A 49 -10.80 -9.59 -9.04
CA VAL A 49 -9.51 -9.96 -8.47
C VAL A 49 -8.52 -8.89 -8.90
N GLU A 50 -8.00 -8.15 -7.94
CA GLU A 50 -6.93 -7.18 -8.19
C GLU A 50 -5.73 -7.48 -7.31
N ARG A 51 -4.55 -7.01 -7.72
CA ARG A 51 -3.37 -7.08 -6.85
C ARG A 51 -3.64 -6.21 -5.63
N LEU A 52 -3.35 -6.68 -4.42
CA LEU A 52 -3.61 -5.92 -3.19
C LEU A 52 -2.87 -4.58 -3.20
N THR A 53 -1.70 -4.53 -3.82
CA THR A 53 -0.95 -3.31 -4.12
C THR A 53 -1.78 -2.35 -4.98
N VAL A 54 -2.35 -2.82 -6.11
CA VAL A 54 -3.21 -2.02 -7.01
C VAL A 54 -4.48 -1.52 -6.30
N ALA A 55 -5.09 -2.37 -5.48
CA ALA A 55 -6.26 -2.00 -4.68
C ALA A 55 -5.95 -0.88 -3.68
N ARG A 56 -4.86 -1.04 -2.94
CA ARG A 56 -4.35 -0.04 -1.99
C ARG A 56 -3.91 1.23 -2.72
N GLN A 57 -3.47 1.13 -3.97
CA GLN A 57 -2.94 2.23 -4.79
C GLN A 57 -4.01 3.19 -5.33
N LYS A 58 -5.20 2.71 -5.70
CA LYS A 58 -6.24 3.53 -6.37
C LYS A 58 -6.66 4.79 -5.60
N ASP A 59 -6.61 4.74 -4.27
CA ASP A 59 -7.03 5.85 -3.41
C ASP A 59 -5.87 6.60 -2.74
N VAL A 60 -4.64 6.13 -2.92
CA VAL A 60 -3.47 6.75 -2.29
C VAL A 60 -3.01 7.92 -3.14
N LYS A 61 -2.83 9.07 -2.47
CA LYS A 61 -2.31 10.29 -3.09
C LYS A 61 -1.02 10.76 -2.42
N PHE A 62 -0.75 10.27 -1.22
CA PHE A 62 0.40 10.63 -0.42
C PHE A 62 1.03 9.39 0.22
N ILE A 63 2.36 9.37 0.25
CA ILE A 63 3.11 8.45 1.09
C ILE A 63 3.79 9.29 2.17
N GLN A 64 3.39 9.07 3.42
CA GLN A 64 4.09 9.65 4.56
C GLN A 64 5.20 8.69 4.97
N ILE A 65 6.41 9.21 5.20
CA ILE A 65 7.52 8.45 5.75
C ILE A 65 7.92 9.10 7.07
N ASP A 66 7.82 8.36 8.16
CA ASP A 66 8.18 8.82 9.48
C ASP A 66 9.70 8.65 9.67
N VAL A 67 10.40 9.75 9.98
CA VAL A 67 11.86 9.76 10.13
C VAL A 67 12.21 10.42 11.45
N ASP A 68 12.78 9.64 12.36
CA ASP A 68 13.42 10.16 13.56
C ASP A 68 14.81 10.70 13.20
N LEU A 69 14.95 12.02 13.10
CA LEU A 69 16.20 12.66 12.69
C LEU A 69 17.37 12.38 13.64
N GLN A 70 17.10 12.04 14.90
CA GLN A 70 18.15 11.74 15.87
C GLN A 70 18.79 10.37 15.60
N ASN A 71 18.01 9.42 15.11
CA ASN A 71 18.40 8.02 14.93
C ASN A 71 18.41 7.58 13.45
N ALA A 72 18.11 8.49 12.53
CA ALA A 72 18.05 8.20 11.10
C ALA A 72 19.43 7.79 10.58
N GLU A 73 19.44 6.76 9.72
CA GLU A 73 20.67 6.37 9.06
C GLU A 73 21.23 7.53 8.21
N PRO A 74 22.57 7.71 8.19
CA PRO A 74 23.19 8.77 7.37
C PRO A 74 22.83 8.69 5.88
N SER A 75 22.54 7.50 5.36
CA SER A 75 22.10 7.25 3.99
C SER A 75 20.74 7.91 3.68
N ILE A 76 19.82 7.91 4.65
CA ILE A 76 18.51 8.55 4.60
C ILE A 76 18.68 10.08 4.58
N LEU A 77 19.50 10.60 5.50
CA LEU A 77 19.74 12.04 5.66
C LEU A 77 20.43 12.66 4.44
N LYS A 78 21.33 11.89 3.80
CA LYS A 78 22.06 12.32 2.59
C LYS A 78 21.23 12.21 1.30
N GLY A 79 20.01 11.68 1.37
CA GLY A 79 19.12 11.62 0.21
C GLY A 79 19.49 10.59 -0.85
N GLN A 80 20.41 9.65 -0.57
CA GLN A 80 20.93 8.69 -1.56
C GLN A 80 19.86 7.74 -2.13
N TRP A 81 18.74 7.60 -1.43
CA TRP A 81 17.59 6.81 -1.87
C TRP A 81 16.75 7.52 -2.94
N MET A 82 16.86 8.85 -3.11
CA MET A 82 16.03 9.61 -4.04
C MET A 82 16.33 9.27 -5.51
N ASP A 83 17.60 9.07 -5.84
CA ASP A 83 18.00 8.71 -7.21
C ASP A 83 17.46 7.33 -7.58
N LYS A 84 17.59 6.36 -6.66
CA LYS A 84 17.06 5.01 -6.83
C LYS A 84 15.54 5.00 -6.87
N LEU A 85 14.89 5.81 -6.04
CA LEU A 85 13.44 5.97 -6.08
C LEU A 85 12.97 6.51 -7.43
N SER A 86 13.66 7.51 -7.99
CA SER A 86 13.33 8.10 -9.29
C SER A 86 13.51 7.10 -10.43
N GLN A 87 14.49 6.20 -10.33
CA GLN A 87 14.71 5.12 -11.29
C GLN A 87 13.61 4.04 -11.22
N VAL A 88 13.20 3.67 -10.00
CA VAL A 88 12.18 2.63 -9.76
C VAL A 88 10.76 3.15 -10.02
N GLY A 89 10.52 4.43 -9.76
CA GLY A 89 9.22 5.10 -9.88
C GLY A 89 9.07 5.92 -11.16
N ARG A 90 9.43 5.35 -12.34
CA ARG A 90 9.33 6.03 -13.65
C ARG A 90 8.02 6.84 -13.76
N ALA A 91 8.15 8.11 -14.11
CA ALA A 91 7.05 9.07 -14.11
C ALA A 91 5.95 8.72 -15.14
N HIS A 92 4.75 8.41 -14.64
CA HIS A 92 3.55 8.16 -15.44
C HIS A 92 2.34 8.89 -14.82
N PRO A 93 1.24 9.11 -15.56
CA PRO A 93 0.05 9.78 -15.01
C PRO A 93 -0.56 8.96 -13.86
N GLY A 94 -0.81 9.59 -12.71
CA GLY A 94 -1.30 8.90 -11.49
C GLY A 94 -0.38 9.02 -10.25
N GLN A 95 0.56 9.97 -10.25
CA GLN A 95 1.64 10.02 -9.26
C GLN A 95 1.18 10.32 -7.82
N VAL A 96 1.87 9.70 -6.86
CA VAL A 96 1.72 9.96 -5.44
C VAL A 96 2.84 10.88 -4.93
N GLN A 97 2.48 11.80 -4.02
CA GLN A 97 3.45 12.69 -3.38
C GLN A 97 4.06 12.03 -2.15
N ILE A 98 5.38 12.09 -2.01
CA ILE A 98 6.05 11.63 -0.78
C ILE A 98 6.25 12.82 0.17
N VAL A 99 5.96 12.60 1.45
CA VAL A 99 6.10 13.59 2.51
C VAL A 99 6.82 12.93 3.68
N PHE A 100 7.93 13.52 4.12
CA PHE A 100 8.55 13.13 5.38
C PHE A 100 7.84 13.78 6.55
N ARG A 101 7.60 12.99 7.58
CA ARG A 101 7.31 13.47 8.92
C ARG A 101 8.59 13.31 9.74
N CYS A 102 9.33 14.40 9.84
CA CYS A 102 10.58 14.44 10.55
C CYS A 102 10.31 14.78 12.02
N THR A 103 10.78 13.94 12.94
CA THR A 103 10.76 14.22 14.38
C THR A 103 12.18 14.42 14.90
N LEU A 104 12.34 15.39 15.80
CA LEU A 104 13.57 15.57 16.57
C LEU A 104 13.18 15.82 18.04
N ALA A 105 13.72 14.99 18.93
CA ALA A 105 13.47 15.13 20.36
C ALA A 105 13.99 16.49 20.89
N PRO A 106 13.31 17.11 21.88
CA PRO A 106 12.16 16.56 22.60
C PRO A 106 10.78 16.92 22.02
N ARG A 107 10.65 17.84 21.05
CA ARG A 107 9.32 18.35 20.61
C ARG A 107 9.24 18.90 19.20
N TRP A 108 10.24 18.66 18.34
CA TRP A 108 10.22 19.22 17.00
C TRP A 108 9.62 18.21 16.03
N GLU A 109 8.59 18.63 15.30
CA GLU A 109 7.99 17.85 14.22
C GLU A 109 7.82 18.76 13.00
N SER A 110 8.21 18.27 11.82
CA SER A 110 8.04 18.99 10.57
C SER A 110 7.63 18.07 9.44
N LEU A 111 6.86 18.61 8.50
CA LEU A 111 6.49 17.94 7.26
C LEU A 111 7.32 18.48 6.11
N VAL A 112 8.11 17.61 5.48
CA VAL A 112 8.95 17.98 4.33
C VAL A 112 8.43 17.26 3.09
N ALA A 113 7.94 18.01 2.11
CA ALA A 113 7.56 17.43 0.83
C ALA A 113 8.83 17.04 0.07
N VAL A 114 8.89 15.79 -0.38
CA VAL A 114 9.98 15.30 -1.22
C VAL A 114 9.72 15.79 -2.65
N PRO A 115 10.72 16.36 -3.35
CA PRO A 115 10.55 16.88 -4.71
C PRO A 115 10.54 15.76 -5.77
N VAL A 116 10.01 14.58 -5.41
CA VAL A 116 9.88 13.41 -6.28
C VAL A 116 8.44 12.93 -6.20
N GLN A 117 7.85 12.73 -7.37
CA GLN A 117 6.54 12.10 -7.52
C GLN A 117 6.74 10.78 -8.26
N VAL A 118 6.14 9.71 -7.74
CA VAL A 118 6.32 8.35 -8.25
C VAL A 118 4.97 7.74 -8.60
N ASP A 119 4.95 6.87 -9.60
CA ASP A 119 3.83 5.96 -9.78
C ASP A 119 3.86 4.91 -8.68
N LEU A 120 2.77 4.78 -7.93
CA LEU A 120 2.74 3.85 -6.82
C LEU A 120 2.54 2.44 -7.37
N ASN A 121 3.61 1.65 -7.33
CA ASN A 121 3.61 0.24 -7.75
C ASN A 121 4.32 -0.62 -6.70
N HIS A 122 4.30 -1.95 -6.88
CA HIS A 122 4.93 -2.88 -5.94
C HIS A 122 6.42 -2.61 -5.74
N GLN A 123 7.16 -2.26 -6.80
CA GLN A 123 8.60 -2.01 -6.70
C GLN A 123 8.89 -0.77 -5.84
N VAL A 124 8.10 0.29 -6.00
CA VAL A 124 8.19 1.51 -5.17
C VAL A 124 7.82 1.21 -3.73
N THR A 125 6.72 0.52 -3.47
CA THR A 125 6.30 0.12 -2.12
C THR A 125 7.38 -0.71 -1.43
N SER A 126 7.86 -1.78 -2.06
CA SER A 126 8.92 -2.63 -1.49
C SER A 126 10.22 -1.87 -1.28
N PHE A 127 10.61 -1.01 -2.22
CA PHE A 127 11.81 -0.19 -2.08
C PHE A 127 11.72 0.74 -0.86
N LEU A 128 10.59 1.43 -0.68
CA LEU A 128 10.39 2.33 0.44
C LEU A 128 10.36 1.57 1.78
N GLU A 129 9.64 0.45 1.85
CA GLU A 129 9.56 -0.38 3.06
C GLU A 129 10.91 -1.00 3.44
N GLN A 130 11.73 -1.39 2.45
CA GLN A 130 13.10 -1.88 2.69
C GLN A 130 14.05 -0.77 3.15
N THR A 131 13.87 0.45 2.63
CA THR A 131 14.75 1.59 2.92
C THR A 131 14.44 2.22 4.28
N PHE A 132 13.16 2.36 4.63
CA PHE A 132 12.71 3.12 5.81
C PHE A 132 12.09 2.24 6.90
N GLY A 133 11.81 0.97 6.60
CA GLY A 133 11.08 0.06 7.46
C GLY A 133 9.57 0.12 7.24
N VAL A 134 8.92 -1.04 7.26
CA VAL A 134 7.47 -1.20 7.01
C VAL A 134 6.60 -0.30 7.89
N ARG A 135 6.98 -0.12 9.16
CA ARG A 135 6.21 0.70 10.12
C ARG A 135 6.33 2.20 9.87
N SER A 136 7.37 2.64 9.19
CA SER A 136 7.65 4.05 8.93
C SER A 136 6.93 4.55 7.68
N VAL A 137 6.51 3.65 6.77
CA VAL A 137 5.87 4.00 5.50
C VAL A 137 4.36 3.91 5.63
N VAL A 138 3.67 5.04 5.48
CA VAL A 138 2.21 5.16 5.66
C VAL A 138 1.56 5.68 4.38
N PHE A 139 0.65 4.90 3.82
CA PHE A 139 -0.09 5.26 2.61
C PHE A 139 -1.36 6.04 2.96
N GLN A 140 -1.53 7.23 2.38
CA GLN A 140 -2.62 8.14 2.72
C GLN A 140 -3.35 8.68 1.47
N ARG A 141 -4.68 8.83 1.61
CA ARG A 141 -5.52 9.51 0.60
C ARG A 141 -5.48 11.02 0.71
N ARG A 142 -5.25 11.53 1.92
CA ARG A 142 -5.25 12.96 2.24
C ARG A 142 -3.83 13.42 2.56
N LYS A 143 -3.56 14.71 2.34
CA LYS A 143 -2.25 15.30 2.64
C LYS A 143 -1.97 15.17 4.14
N PRO A 144 -0.78 14.67 4.54
CA PRO A 144 -0.35 14.65 5.93
C PRO A 144 -0.48 16.02 6.59
N ARG A 145 -0.79 16.03 7.88
CA ARG A 145 -0.86 17.22 8.72
C ARG A 145 -0.16 16.93 10.05
N LEU A 146 0.58 17.91 10.56
CA LEU A 146 1.12 17.85 11.91
C LEU A 146 -0.04 17.70 12.89
N ALA A 147 0.18 16.92 13.95
CA ALA A 147 -0.76 16.90 15.06
C ALA A 147 -0.87 18.33 15.62
N LYS A 148 -2.09 18.78 15.91
CA LYS A 148 -2.26 20.07 16.61
C LYS A 148 -1.62 19.90 17.98
N SER A 149 -0.55 20.65 18.24
CA SER A 149 0.02 20.79 19.58
C SER A 149 -1.06 21.39 20.49
N HIS A 150 -1.57 20.58 21.42
CA HIS A 150 -2.40 21.02 22.54
C HIS A 150 -1.52 21.43 23.72
#